data_AF-A0A8H5X9S2-F1
#
_entry.id   AF-A0A8H5X9S2-F1
#
_cell.length_a   1.000
_cell.length_b   1.000
_cell.length_c   1.000
_cell.angle_alpha   90.00
_cell.angle_beta   90.00
_cell.angle_gamma   90.00
#
_symmetry.space_group_name_H-M   'P 1'
#
loop_
_entity.id
_entity.type
_entity.pdbx_description
1 polymer ?
#
loop_
_entity_poly.entity_id
_entity_poly.type
_entity_poly.pdbx_seq_one_letter_code
_entity_poly.pdbx_strand_id
1 'polypeptide(L)'
;MHTPTITLTPLQETSPIGMTGLLSVVWARILQHQHQTRGTRDINGDQPPASVDASTETGNNILRALGDIYTNYSRFLRYRNPNCIAQWHFLNLNVLANLEIFEMASGRNGAESAYAALQEISNWSQTQHARRACLHAAGIYVAMSRRRANDGVMLHSDMSLFTAALVLGLYVFMMQPNEGNTDADAESFELLNDIDWTNICDPMSEVDNAGDNTASQFIHNGGSISFSGTVCEAGYNAAKMILLEFASLLEEVGKWNAKGLCHILRIMSDSLIEVDDRLSGD
;
A
#
# COMPACT_ATOMS: atom_id res chain seq x y z
N MET A 1 20.30 -1.60 28.10
CA MET A 1 20.08 -0.59 27.03
C MET A 1 18.59 -0.30 27.01
N HIS A 2 18.17 0.94 27.28
CA HIS A 2 16.75 1.30 27.28
C HIS A 2 16.29 1.58 25.86
N THR A 3 15.34 0.80 25.36
CA THR A 3 14.61 1.06 24.12
C THR A 3 13.84 2.38 24.27
N PRO A 4 14.13 3.42 23.47
CA PRO A 4 13.40 4.68 23.57
C PRO A 4 11.95 4.45 23.15
N THR A 5 11.03 4.59 24.09
CA THR A 5 9.58 4.53 23.84
C THR A 5 9.11 5.94 23.50
N ILE A 6 8.53 6.13 22.31
CA ILE A 6 7.97 7.42 21.89
C ILE A 6 6.53 7.49 22.40
N THR A 7 6.31 8.13 23.54
CA THR A 7 4.96 8.50 24.00
C THR A 7 4.60 9.88 23.47
N LEU A 8 3.62 9.95 22.57
CA LEU A 8 3.09 11.20 22.05
C LEU A 8 2.08 11.78 23.06
N THR A 9 2.39 12.95 23.64
CA THR A 9 1.41 13.75 24.38
C THR A 9 0.41 14.38 23.40
N PRO A 10 -0.91 14.34 23.67
CA PRO A 10 -1.90 14.96 22.78
C PRO A 10 -1.67 16.46 22.66
N LEU A 11 -1.25 16.93 21.48
CA LEU A 11 -1.12 18.35 21.17
C LEU A 11 -2.51 18.95 20.96
N GLN A 12 -2.83 19.99 21.74
CA GLN A 12 -4.16 20.60 21.82
C GLN A 12 -4.62 21.27 20.51
N GLU A 13 -3.72 21.57 19.57
CA GLU A 13 -4.03 21.81 18.15
C GLU A 13 -2.86 21.35 17.27
N THR A 14 -3.01 20.23 16.54
CA THR A 14 -1.98 19.76 15.61
C THR A 14 -2.05 20.60 14.33
N SER A 15 -0.96 21.31 14.00
CA SER A 15 -0.86 22.04 12.73
C SER A 15 -0.46 21.10 11.58
N PRO A 16 -0.83 21.40 10.32
CA PRO A 16 -0.37 20.65 9.15
C PRO A 16 1.15 20.49 9.07
N ILE A 17 1.88 21.53 9.48
CA ILE A 17 3.36 21.53 9.51
C ILE A 17 3.86 20.57 10.58
N GLY A 18 3.26 20.60 11.79
CA GLY A 18 3.61 19.70 12.87
C GLY A 18 3.37 18.23 12.51
N MET A 19 2.22 17.93 11.90
CA MET A 19 1.90 16.58 11.44
C MET A 19 2.85 16.12 10.32
N THR A 20 3.13 16.98 9.35
CA THR A 20 4.11 16.69 8.30
C THR A 20 5.48 16.40 8.90
N GLY A 21 5.93 17.20 9.87
CA GLY A 21 7.20 16.98 10.55
C GLY A 21 7.26 15.62 11.26
N LEU A 22 6.20 15.25 11.98
CA LEU A 22 6.09 13.95 12.64
C LEU A 22 6.17 12.79 11.64
N LEU A 23 5.38 12.83 10.56
CA LEU A 23 5.38 11.80 9.53
C LEU A 23 6.74 11.72 8.81
N SER A 24 7.40 12.85 8.57
CA SER A 24 8.74 12.88 7.97
C SER A 24 9.80 12.25 8.88
N VAL A 25 9.70 12.39 10.20
CA VAL A 25 10.59 11.69 11.14
C VAL A 25 10.38 10.17 11.06
N VAL A 26 9.13 9.71 11.00
CA VAL A 26 8.83 8.29 10.82
C VAL A 26 9.38 7.78 9.49
N TRP A 27 9.24 8.56 8.42
CA TRP A 27 9.83 8.21 7.13
C TRP A 27 11.35 8.06 7.21
N ALA A 28 12.05 9.01 7.82
CA ALA A 28 13.49 8.91 7.99
C ALA A 28 13.91 7.62 8.73
N ARG A 29 13.11 7.16 9.71
CA ARG A 29 13.33 5.89 10.40
C ARG A 29 13.12 4.67 9.49
N ILE A 30 12.08 4.68 8.67
CA ILE A 30 11.84 3.62 7.67
C ILE A 30 13.03 3.53 6.71
N LEU A 31 13.45 4.66 6.13
CA LEU A 31 14.58 4.71 5.20
C LEU A 31 15.90 4.27 5.86
N GLN A 32 16.12 4.66 7.11
CA GLN A 32 17.30 4.24 7.87
C GLN A 32 17.31 2.71 8.06
N HIS A 33 16.16 2.13 8.42
CA HIS A 33 16.03 0.69 8.59
C HIS A 33 16.29 -0.06 7.29
N GLN A 34 15.64 0.37 6.20
CA GLN A 34 15.81 -0.19 4.86
C GLN A 34 17.26 -0.09 4.37
N HIS A 35 17.94 1.02 4.64
CA HIS A 35 19.35 1.17 4.27
C HIS A 35 20.24 0.19 5.05
N GLN A 36 19.98 -0.04 6.34
CA GLN A 36 20.76 -0.97 7.16
C GLN A 36 20.56 -2.43 6.72
N THR A 37 19.32 -2.82 6.42
CA THR A 37 19.00 -4.16 5.93
C THR A 37 19.59 -4.40 4.55
N ARG A 38 19.50 -3.42 3.64
CA ARG A 38 20.13 -3.46 2.31
C ARG A 38 21.65 -3.54 2.37
N GLY A 39 22.29 -2.67 3.15
CA GLY A 39 23.75 -2.67 3.27
C GLY A 39 24.32 -3.99 3.80
N THR A 40 23.55 -4.72 4.61
CA THR A 40 23.92 -6.06 5.09
C THR A 40 23.74 -7.12 4.00
N ARG A 41 22.76 -6.98 3.10
CA ARG A 41 22.52 -7.88 1.97
C ARG A 41 23.57 -7.76 0.88
N ASP A 42 23.95 -6.54 0.50
CA ASP A 42 24.96 -6.32 -0.54
C ASP A 42 26.30 -6.96 -0.17
N ILE A 43 26.60 -7.04 1.13
CA ILE A 43 27.78 -7.74 1.66
C ILE A 43 27.66 -9.27 1.50
N ASN A 44 26.45 -9.81 1.59
CA ASN A 44 26.18 -11.25 1.50
C ASN A 44 25.89 -11.73 0.07
N GLY A 45 25.59 -10.82 -0.87
CA GLY A 45 25.30 -11.13 -2.27
C GLY A 45 23.87 -11.66 -2.53
N ASP A 46 22.95 -11.46 -1.59
CA ASP A 46 21.58 -11.96 -1.68
C ASP A 46 20.67 -11.02 -2.49
N GLN A 47 19.83 -11.59 -3.37
CA GLN A 47 18.71 -10.86 -3.99
C GLN A 47 17.72 -10.36 -2.92
N PRO A 48 16.93 -9.30 -3.17
CA PRO A 48 15.91 -8.85 -2.23
C PRO A 48 14.80 -9.92 -2.09
N PRO A 49 14.62 -10.59 -0.94
CA PRO A 49 13.47 -11.46 -0.71
C PRO A 49 12.15 -10.68 -0.65
N ALA A 50 11.04 -11.36 -0.92
CA ALA A 50 9.67 -10.90 -0.64
C ALA A 50 9.42 -10.47 0.81
N SER A 51 10.32 -10.79 1.75
CA SER A 51 10.16 -10.44 3.16
C SER A 51 9.98 -8.93 3.32
N VAL A 52 8.85 -8.54 3.89
CA VAL A 52 8.50 -7.15 4.17
C VAL A 52 9.13 -6.70 5.48
N ASP A 53 9.41 -5.41 5.62
CA ASP A 53 9.98 -4.83 6.85
C ASP A 53 9.10 -5.15 8.08
N ALA A 54 7.77 -5.21 7.90
CA ALA A 54 6.81 -5.62 8.91
C ALA A 54 7.07 -7.02 9.53
N SER A 55 7.82 -7.89 8.86
CA SER A 55 8.20 -9.19 9.43
C SER A 55 9.31 -9.08 10.48
N THR A 56 9.96 -7.92 10.59
CA THR A 56 11.00 -7.64 11.59
C THR A 56 10.40 -7.00 12.84
N GLU A 57 11.10 -7.12 13.97
CA GLU A 57 10.70 -6.41 15.21
C GLU A 57 10.68 -4.89 15.01
N THR A 58 11.68 -4.34 14.30
CA THR A 58 11.78 -2.91 14.01
C THR A 58 10.61 -2.43 13.15
N GLY A 59 10.28 -3.13 12.08
CA GLY A 59 9.13 -2.78 11.22
C GLY A 59 7.81 -2.86 11.98
N ASN A 60 7.61 -3.88 12.82
CA ASN A 60 6.43 -3.96 13.69
C ASN A 60 6.32 -2.78 14.66
N ASN A 61 7.43 -2.35 15.26
CA ASN A 61 7.44 -1.18 16.13
C ASN A 61 7.11 0.12 15.37
N ILE A 62 7.53 0.23 14.11
CA ILE A 62 7.16 1.35 13.24
C ILE A 62 5.65 1.30 12.93
N LEU A 63 5.08 0.14 12.60
CA LEU A 63 3.64 -0.02 12.36
C LEU A 63 2.82 0.35 13.59
N ARG A 64 3.25 -0.05 14.80
CA ARG A 64 2.60 0.36 16.05
C ARG A 64 2.64 1.88 16.23
N ALA A 65 3.79 2.50 16.02
CA ALA A 65 3.91 3.95 16.10
C ALA A 65 3.02 4.67 15.08
N LEU A 66 2.91 4.16 13.84
CA LEU A 66 1.98 4.67 12.84
C LEU A 66 0.52 4.48 13.28
N GLY A 67 0.20 3.38 13.93
CA GLY A 67 -1.10 3.13 14.53
C GLY A 67 -1.45 4.13 15.63
N ASP A 68 -0.52 4.37 16.57
CA ASP A 68 -0.67 5.37 17.62
C ASP A 68 -0.87 6.77 17.05
N ILE A 69 -0.13 7.13 15.99
CA ILE A 69 -0.31 8.40 15.30
C ILE A 69 -1.73 8.50 14.73
N TYR A 70 -2.25 7.45 14.10
CA TYR A 70 -3.62 7.47 13.60
C TYR A 70 -4.63 7.61 14.74
N THR A 71 -4.55 6.77 15.77
CA THR A 71 -5.49 6.78 16.89
C THR A 71 -5.54 8.12 17.59
N ASN A 72 -4.38 8.76 17.82
CA ASN A 72 -4.31 10.05 18.51
C ASN A 72 -4.68 11.25 17.61
N TYR A 73 -4.53 11.14 16.29
CA TYR A 73 -4.70 12.26 15.36
C TYR A 73 -5.70 11.99 14.22
N SER A 74 -6.56 10.99 14.35
CA SER A 74 -7.49 10.51 13.31
C SER A 74 -8.35 11.63 12.73
N ARG A 75 -8.91 12.48 13.60
CA ARG A 75 -9.73 13.64 13.18
C ARG A 75 -8.94 14.63 12.32
N PHE A 76 -7.67 14.86 12.66
CA PHE A 76 -6.81 15.74 11.87
C PHE A 76 -6.51 15.11 10.52
N LEU A 77 -6.05 13.86 10.52
CA LEU A 77 -5.68 13.13 9.29
C LEU A 77 -6.87 13.02 8.33
N ARG A 78 -8.04 12.60 8.82
CA ARG A 78 -9.22 12.34 7.98
C ARG A 78 -9.85 13.60 7.39
N TYR A 79 -9.87 14.72 8.13
CA TYR A 79 -10.73 15.85 7.78
C TYR A 79 -10.01 17.18 7.56
N ARG A 80 -8.71 17.31 7.90
CA ARG A 80 -8.01 18.60 7.86
C ARG A 80 -7.03 18.72 6.71
N ASN A 81 -6.31 17.64 6.35
CA ASN A 81 -5.36 17.70 5.25
C ASN A 81 -5.24 16.34 4.53
N PRO A 82 -5.75 16.21 3.28
CA PRO A 82 -5.68 14.96 2.51
C PRO A 82 -4.24 14.51 2.24
N ASN A 83 -3.28 15.43 2.15
CA ASN A 83 -1.87 15.08 1.94
C ASN A 83 -1.28 14.38 3.17
N CYS A 84 -1.68 14.75 4.39
CA CYS A 84 -1.15 14.11 5.61
C CYS A 84 -1.66 12.67 5.76
N ILE A 85 -2.94 12.42 5.48
CA ILE A 85 -3.47 11.05 5.51
C ILE A 85 -2.90 10.21 4.37
N ALA A 86 -2.75 10.77 3.16
CA ALA A 86 -2.06 10.09 2.06
C ALA A 86 -0.61 9.72 2.43
N GLN A 87 0.12 10.65 3.05
CA GLN A 87 1.47 10.38 3.55
C GLN A 87 1.46 9.28 4.63
N TRP A 88 0.51 9.29 5.58
CA TRP A 88 0.39 8.24 6.58
C TRP A 88 0.16 6.85 5.96
N HIS A 89 -0.74 6.73 4.98
CA HIS A 89 -0.93 5.47 4.25
C HIS A 89 0.34 5.06 3.49
N PHE A 90 1.03 6.02 2.86
CA PHE A 90 2.27 5.77 2.14
C PHE A 90 3.38 5.23 3.06
N LEU A 91 3.51 5.75 4.28
CA LEU A 91 4.47 5.21 5.25
C LEU A 91 4.14 3.78 5.66
N ASN A 92 2.85 3.44 5.83
CA ASN A 92 2.45 2.06 6.09
C ASN A 92 2.80 1.15 4.89
N LEU A 93 2.57 1.59 3.64
CA LEU A 93 2.98 0.84 2.45
C LEU A 93 4.48 0.53 2.43
N ASN A 94 5.33 1.49 2.80
CA ASN A 94 6.78 1.29 2.83
C ASN A 94 7.22 0.24 3.87
N VAL A 95 6.39 -0.09 4.85
CA VAL A 95 6.69 -1.12 5.85
C VAL A 95 6.04 -2.46 5.48
N LEU A 96 4.86 -2.43 4.86
CA LEU A 96 4.05 -3.61 4.52
C LEU A 96 4.40 -4.24 3.16
N ALA A 97 5.16 -3.54 2.32
CA ALA A 97 5.55 -4.00 0.99
C ALA A 97 7.03 -3.71 0.73
N ASN A 98 7.74 -4.66 0.14
CA ASN A 98 9.09 -4.44 -0.38
C ASN A 98 8.99 -3.74 -1.74
N LEU A 99 8.94 -2.40 -1.74
CA LEU A 99 8.69 -1.59 -2.95
C LEU A 99 9.71 -1.82 -4.07
N GLU A 100 10.92 -2.28 -3.74
CA GLU A 100 11.96 -2.61 -4.73
C GLU A 100 11.51 -3.77 -5.64
N ILE A 101 10.77 -4.75 -5.11
CA ILE A 101 10.24 -5.86 -5.90
C ILE A 101 9.14 -5.37 -6.84
N PHE A 102 8.29 -4.44 -6.40
CA PHE A 102 7.26 -3.84 -7.26
C PHE A 102 7.88 -3.00 -8.40
N GLU A 103 8.96 -2.28 -8.11
CA GLU A 103 9.72 -1.57 -9.14
C GLU A 103 10.41 -2.54 -10.11
N MET A 104 11.00 -3.64 -9.62
CA MET A 104 11.58 -4.68 -10.48
C MET A 104 10.51 -5.33 -11.38
N ALA A 105 9.34 -5.65 -10.82
CA ALA A 105 8.19 -6.18 -11.55
C ALA A 105 7.67 -5.22 -12.62
N SER A 106 7.88 -3.91 -12.47
CA SER A 106 7.59 -2.91 -13.50
C SER A 106 8.59 -2.89 -14.68
N GLY A 107 9.58 -3.78 -14.68
CA GLY A 107 10.53 -3.94 -15.78
C GLY A 107 11.82 -3.15 -15.63
N ARG A 108 12.09 -2.56 -14.45
CA ARG A 108 13.27 -1.71 -14.19
C ARG A 108 14.61 -2.39 -14.57
N ASN A 109 14.71 -3.70 -14.39
CA ASN A 109 15.93 -4.48 -14.62
C ASN A 109 15.78 -5.50 -15.77
N GLY A 110 14.78 -5.33 -16.65
CA GLY A 110 14.48 -6.24 -17.75
C GLY A 110 13.51 -7.37 -17.39
N ALA A 111 13.12 -8.13 -18.42
CA ALA A 111 11.98 -9.06 -18.35
C ALA A 111 12.18 -10.25 -17.38
N GLU A 112 13.39 -10.81 -17.32
CA GLU A 112 13.70 -11.94 -16.41
C GLU A 112 13.59 -11.52 -14.94
N SER A 113 14.16 -10.36 -14.60
CA SER A 113 14.06 -9.79 -13.25
C SER A 113 12.61 -9.43 -12.91
N ALA A 114 11.82 -8.95 -13.87
CA ALA A 114 10.42 -8.65 -13.66
C ALA A 114 9.60 -9.92 -13.38
N TYR A 115 9.84 -11.00 -14.13
CA TYR A 115 9.17 -12.28 -13.91
C TYR A 115 9.50 -12.88 -12.54
N ALA A 116 10.77 -12.88 -12.14
CA ALA A 116 11.18 -13.33 -10.80
C ALA A 116 10.50 -12.49 -9.70
N ALA A 117 10.44 -11.17 -9.88
CA ALA A 117 9.77 -10.27 -8.94
C ALA A 117 8.25 -10.54 -8.85
N LEU A 118 7.60 -10.88 -9.96
CA LEU A 118 6.18 -11.25 -9.96
C LEU A 118 5.92 -12.53 -9.18
N GLN A 119 6.77 -13.55 -9.29
CA GLN A 119 6.65 -14.76 -8.49
C GLN A 119 6.75 -14.47 -6.97
N GLU A 120 7.66 -13.57 -6.59
CA GLU A 120 7.75 -13.09 -5.20
C GLU A 120 6.49 -12.32 -4.77
N ILE A 121 5.90 -11.51 -5.66
CA ILE A 121 4.63 -10.80 -5.39
C ILE A 121 3.46 -11.77 -5.27
N SER A 122 3.44 -12.87 -6.05
CA SER A 122 2.44 -13.93 -5.92
C SER A 122 2.43 -14.51 -4.52
N ASN A 123 3.59 -14.87 -3.99
CA ASN A 123 3.72 -15.38 -2.62
C ASN A 123 3.31 -14.32 -1.59
N TRP A 124 3.74 -13.07 -1.77
CA TRP A 124 3.37 -11.97 -0.90
C TRP A 124 1.87 -11.70 -0.89
N SER A 125 1.18 -11.78 -2.04
CA SER A 125 -0.26 -11.50 -2.20
C SER A 125 -1.16 -12.36 -1.30
N GLN A 126 -0.67 -13.53 -0.90
CA GLN A 126 -1.40 -14.46 -0.01
C GLN A 126 -1.31 -14.07 1.47
N THR A 127 -0.49 -13.08 1.83
CA THR A 127 -0.25 -12.68 3.22
C THR A 127 -1.24 -11.64 3.74
N GLN A 128 -1.40 -11.59 5.07
CA GLN A 128 -2.17 -10.53 5.74
C GLN A 128 -1.53 -9.14 5.52
N HIS A 129 -0.20 -9.08 5.41
CA HIS A 129 0.54 -7.85 5.10
C HIS A 129 0.14 -7.30 3.74
N ALA A 130 -0.02 -8.15 2.73
CA ALA A 130 -0.46 -7.72 1.40
C ALA A 130 -1.88 -7.17 1.40
N ARG A 131 -2.80 -7.86 2.06
CA ARG A 131 -4.19 -7.38 2.18
C ARG A 131 -4.26 -6.04 2.91
N ARG A 132 -3.52 -5.88 4.02
CA ARG A 132 -3.40 -4.58 4.71
C ARG A 132 -2.75 -3.51 3.83
N ALA A 133 -1.72 -3.85 3.06
CA ALA A 133 -1.10 -2.92 2.11
C ALA A 133 -2.10 -2.45 1.05
N CYS A 134 -2.94 -3.33 0.52
CA CYS A 134 -3.99 -2.98 -0.43
C CYS A 134 -4.97 -1.96 0.13
N LEU A 135 -5.38 -2.11 1.40
CA LEU A 135 -6.23 -1.12 2.07
C LEU A 135 -5.53 0.23 2.21
N HIS A 136 -4.22 0.27 2.48
CA HIS A 136 -3.48 1.53 2.50
C HIS A 136 -3.32 2.15 1.10
N ALA A 137 -3.09 1.33 0.06
CA ALA A 137 -3.03 1.80 -1.32
C ALA A 137 -4.38 2.40 -1.77
N ALA A 138 -5.50 1.72 -1.48
CA ALA A 138 -6.85 2.25 -1.70
C ALA A 138 -7.10 3.52 -0.87
N GLY A 139 -6.63 3.57 0.37
CA GLY A 139 -6.69 4.77 1.22
C GLY A 139 -5.97 5.99 0.62
N ILE A 140 -4.85 5.79 -0.08
CA ILE A 140 -4.18 6.87 -0.84
C ILE A 140 -5.07 7.36 -1.98
N TYR A 141 -5.68 6.46 -2.75
CA TYR A 141 -6.63 6.83 -3.81
C TYR A 141 -7.81 7.65 -3.25
N VAL A 142 -8.43 7.18 -2.17
CA VAL A 142 -9.55 7.88 -1.51
C VAL A 142 -9.13 9.24 -0.96
N ALA A 143 -7.95 9.34 -0.33
CA ALA A 143 -7.44 10.60 0.20
C ALA A 143 -7.21 11.63 -0.92
N MET A 144 -6.65 11.18 -2.04
CA MET A 144 -6.27 12.06 -3.15
C MET A 144 -7.44 12.44 -4.06
N SER A 145 -8.42 11.55 -4.24
CA SER A 145 -9.66 11.87 -4.97
C SER A 145 -10.53 12.90 -4.26
N ARG A 146 -10.46 12.98 -2.92
CA ARG A 146 -11.19 13.97 -2.10
C ARG A 146 -10.47 15.32 -1.99
N ARG A 147 -9.25 15.43 -2.53
CA ARG A 147 -8.43 16.64 -2.43
C ARG A 147 -9.07 17.80 -3.20
N ARG A 148 -9.02 19.00 -2.61
CA ARG A 148 -9.44 20.25 -3.27
C ARG A 148 -8.25 20.90 -3.97
N ALA A 149 -8.50 21.65 -5.04
CA ALA A 149 -7.46 22.37 -5.78
C ALA A 149 -6.59 23.28 -4.88
N ASN A 150 -7.18 23.83 -3.81
CA ASN A 150 -6.52 24.73 -2.86
C ASN A 150 -5.63 24.04 -1.82
N ASP A 151 -5.67 22.72 -1.70
CA ASP A 151 -4.92 21.99 -0.65
C ASP A 151 -3.41 21.95 -0.91
N GLY A 152 -2.95 22.46 -2.07
CA GLY A 152 -1.57 22.31 -2.52
C GLY A 152 -1.23 20.84 -2.83
N VAL A 153 -0.17 20.61 -3.60
CA VAL A 153 0.38 19.26 -3.81
C VAL A 153 1.62 19.18 -2.96
N MET A 154 1.69 18.26 -2.01
CA MET A 154 2.93 17.98 -1.31
C MET A 154 3.84 17.16 -2.22
N LEU A 155 5.16 17.32 -2.05
CA LEU A 155 6.18 16.65 -2.85
C LEU A 155 5.95 15.14 -3.00
N HIS A 156 5.31 14.52 -2.01
CA HIS A 156 5.14 13.08 -1.92
C HIS A 156 3.80 12.56 -2.44
N SER A 157 2.86 13.43 -2.78
CA SER A 157 1.51 13.02 -3.19
C SER A 157 1.52 12.26 -4.52
N ASP A 158 2.30 12.74 -5.49
CA ASP A 158 2.45 12.10 -6.81
C ASP A 158 3.10 10.72 -6.68
N MET A 159 4.18 10.62 -5.88
CA MET A 159 4.86 9.36 -5.61
C MET A 159 3.98 8.39 -4.81
N SER A 160 3.18 8.89 -3.87
CA SER A 160 2.28 8.05 -3.09
C SER A 160 1.23 7.39 -3.98
N LEU A 161 0.64 8.14 -4.91
CA LEU A 161 -0.31 7.61 -5.89
C LEU A 161 0.35 6.57 -6.80
N PHE A 162 1.53 6.86 -7.32
CA PHE A 162 2.26 5.93 -8.18
C PHE A 162 2.60 4.61 -7.45
N THR A 163 3.16 4.71 -6.25
CA THR A 163 3.48 3.52 -5.43
C THR A 163 2.22 2.73 -5.06
N ALA A 164 1.13 3.41 -4.70
CA ALA A 164 -0.14 2.75 -4.41
C ALA A 164 -0.70 2.01 -5.64
N ALA A 165 -0.61 2.62 -6.82
CA ALA A 165 -1.03 2.01 -8.08
C ALA A 165 -0.23 0.73 -8.37
N LEU A 166 1.10 0.76 -8.22
CA LEU A 166 1.94 -0.41 -8.41
C LEU A 166 1.60 -1.53 -7.43
N VAL A 167 1.48 -1.20 -6.14
CA VAL A 167 1.21 -2.19 -5.10
C VAL A 167 -0.15 -2.84 -5.31
N LEU A 168 -1.21 -2.05 -5.49
CA LEU A 168 -2.56 -2.59 -5.64
C LEU A 168 -2.77 -3.26 -7.01
N GLY A 169 -2.26 -2.67 -8.09
CA GLY A 169 -2.36 -3.25 -9.43
C GLY A 169 -1.66 -4.60 -9.53
N LEU A 170 -0.43 -4.71 -9.02
CA LEU A 170 0.32 -5.97 -9.02
C LEU A 170 -0.20 -6.98 -8.00
N TYR A 171 -0.78 -6.54 -6.89
CA TYR A 171 -1.53 -7.42 -6.00
C TYR A 171 -2.68 -8.09 -6.73
N VAL A 172 -3.54 -7.30 -7.40
CA VAL A 172 -4.71 -7.82 -8.13
C VAL A 172 -4.29 -8.69 -9.31
N PHE A 173 -3.16 -8.37 -9.94
CA PHE A 173 -2.59 -9.19 -11.00
C PHE A 173 -2.18 -10.59 -10.51
N MET A 174 -1.55 -10.66 -9.32
CA MET A 174 -0.95 -11.92 -8.81
C MET A 174 -1.78 -12.63 -7.73
N MET A 175 -2.89 -12.06 -7.25
CA MET A 175 -3.73 -12.71 -6.25
C MET A 175 -4.33 -14.00 -6.80
N GLN A 176 -4.64 -14.95 -5.92
CA GLN A 176 -5.24 -16.21 -6.37
C GLN A 176 -6.70 -15.98 -6.79
N PRO A 177 -7.14 -16.60 -7.89
CA PRO A 177 -8.56 -16.64 -8.22
C PRO A 177 -9.34 -17.25 -7.05
N ASN A 178 -10.53 -16.73 -6.80
CA ASN A 178 -11.35 -17.23 -5.70
C ASN A 178 -12.03 -18.55 -6.12
N GLU A 179 -11.26 -19.66 -6.16
CA GLU A 179 -11.72 -20.97 -6.65
C GLU A 179 -12.69 -21.69 -5.69
N GLY A 180 -12.93 -21.15 -4.48
CA GLY A 180 -13.54 -21.87 -3.37
C GLY A 180 -14.99 -21.53 -2.99
N ASN A 181 -15.56 -20.40 -3.41
CA ASN A 181 -16.92 -20.04 -2.98
C ASN A 181 -17.95 -20.35 -4.06
N THR A 182 -18.55 -21.52 -3.94
CA THR A 182 -19.81 -21.89 -4.62
C THR A 182 -21.02 -21.12 -4.08
N ASP A 183 -20.84 -20.31 -3.03
CA ASP A 183 -21.84 -19.33 -2.59
C ASP A 183 -21.78 -18.09 -3.50
N ALA A 184 -22.70 -18.05 -4.45
CA ALA A 184 -22.97 -16.89 -5.31
C ALA A 184 -23.39 -15.62 -4.53
N ASP A 185 -23.54 -15.72 -3.20
CA ASP A 185 -23.97 -14.65 -2.28
C ASP A 185 -22.83 -14.03 -1.45
N ALA A 186 -21.57 -14.48 -1.60
CA ALA A 186 -20.45 -13.89 -0.86
C ALA A 186 -20.13 -12.47 -1.40
N GLU A 187 -20.54 -11.44 -0.66
CA GLU A 187 -20.32 -10.04 -1.00
C GLU A 187 -18.82 -9.70 -1.13
N SER A 188 -18.43 -9.06 -2.24
CA SER A 188 -17.06 -8.60 -2.45
C SER A 188 -16.71 -7.47 -1.49
N PHE A 189 -15.52 -7.50 -0.89
CA PHE A 189 -15.02 -6.40 -0.07
C PHE A 189 -14.65 -5.19 -0.93
N GLU A 190 -15.43 -4.11 -0.83
CA GLU A 190 -15.15 -2.85 -1.55
C GLU A 190 -13.96 -2.10 -0.92
N LEU A 191 -12.86 -2.04 -1.65
CA LEU A 191 -11.58 -1.46 -1.23
C LEU A 191 -11.66 0.05 -0.95
N LEU A 192 -12.57 0.77 -1.62
CA LEU A 192 -12.73 2.21 -1.46
C LEU A 192 -13.65 2.62 -0.30
N ASN A 193 -14.17 1.64 0.46
CA ASN A 193 -14.99 1.90 1.64
C ASN A 193 -14.23 2.71 2.71
N ASP A 194 -14.98 3.43 3.52
CA ASP A 194 -14.42 4.18 4.65
C ASP A 194 -14.06 3.22 5.79
N ILE A 195 -12.76 2.98 5.97
CA ILE A 195 -12.24 2.04 6.97
C ILE A 195 -11.92 2.80 8.26
N ASP A 196 -12.42 2.29 9.39
CA ASP A 196 -11.96 2.74 10.70
C ASP A 196 -10.62 2.09 11.06
N TRP A 197 -9.55 2.83 10.85
CA TRP A 197 -8.21 2.32 11.08
C TRP A 197 -7.90 2.11 12.57
N THR A 198 -8.64 2.70 13.51
CA THR A 198 -8.36 2.57 14.95
C THR A 198 -8.39 1.12 15.42
N ASN A 199 -9.25 0.29 14.82
CA ASN A 199 -9.43 -1.13 15.21
C ASN A 199 -8.54 -2.11 14.44
N ILE A 200 -7.82 -1.66 13.41
CA ILE A 200 -6.90 -2.49 12.59
C ILE A 200 -5.45 -2.03 12.70
N CYS A 201 -5.17 -1.04 13.55
CA CYS A 201 -3.86 -0.44 13.70
C CYS A 201 -2.85 -1.36 14.39
N ASP A 202 -3.27 -2.28 15.27
CA ASP A 202 -2.37 -3.27 15.87
C ASP A 202 -2.11 -4.43 14.90
N PRO A 203 -0.88 -4.59 14.37
CA PRO A 203 -0.53 -5.71 13.50
C PRO A 203 -0.55 -7.08 14.20
N MET A 204 -0.61 -7.13 15.54
CA MET A 204 -0.60 -8.36 16.33
C MET A 204 -1.92 -8.68 17.04
N SER A 205 -2.96 -7.86 16.87
CA SER A 205 -4.24 -8.15 17.51
C SER A 205 -4.82 -9.41 16.87
N GLU A 206 -4.87 -10.50 17.64
CA GLU A 206 -5.78 -11.60 17.32
C GLU A 206 -7.22 -11.07 17.40
N VAL A 207 -8.09 -11.57 16.54
CA VAL A 207 -9.50 -11.15 16.45
C VAL A 207 -10.23 -11.68 17.68
N ASP A 208 -10.05 -11.03 18.82
CA ASP A 208 -10.76 -11.37 20.04
C ASP A 208 -12.13 -10.65 20.00
N ASN A 209 -13.10 -11.32 19.35
CA ASN A 209 -14.54 -11.06 19.34
C ASN A 209 -14.99 -9.65 19.78
N ALA A 210 -14.94 -8.66 18.88
CA ALA A 210 -15.61 -7.38 19.10
C ALA A 210 -15.94 -6.66 17.78
N GLY A 211 -17.12 -6.96 17.23
CA GLY A 211 -17.75 -6.18 16.16
C GLY A 211 -17.33 -6.60 14.75
N ASP A 212 -18.33 -6.62 13.88
CA ASP A 212 -18.31 -7.04 12.49
C ASP A 212 -17.44 -6.11 11.61
N ASN A 213 -16.13 -6.05 11.84
CA ASN A 213 -15.23 -5.23 11.04
C ASN A 213 -14.80 -6.01 9.79
N THR A 214 -15.58 -5.85 8.72
CA THR A 214 -15.35 -6.45 7.39
C THR A 214 -13.91 -6.27 6.90
N ALA A 215 -13.26 -5.15 7.22
CA ALA A 215 -11.86 -4.90 6.87
C ALA A 215 -10.87 -5.82 7.63
N SER A 216 -11.12 -6.09 8.92
CA SER A 216 -10.31 -7.03 9.70
C SER A 216 -10.50 -8.46 9.19
N GLN A 217 -11.75 -8.86 8.92
CA GLN A 217 -12.06 -10.16 8.32
C GLN A 217 -11.35 -10.34 6.97
N PHE A 218 -11.38 -9.32 6.11
CA PHE A 218 -10.64 -9.32 4.84
C PHE A 218 -9.13 -9.45 5.07
N ILE A 219 -8.53 -8.67 5.97
CA ILE A 219 -7.09 -8.77 6.26
C ILE A 219 -6.70 -10.18 6.69
N HIS A 220 -7.48 -10.82 7.57
CA HIS A 220 -7.16 -12.15 8.07
C HIS A 220 -7.44 -13.26 7.05
N ASN A 221 -8.63 -13.25 6.45
CA ASN A 221 -9.16 -14.39 5.69
C ASN A 221 -9.00 -14.23 4.18
N GLY A 222 -8.75 -13.02 3.68
CA GLY A 222 -8.87 -12.71 2.25
C GLY A 222 -10.32 -12.72 1.79
N GLY A 223 -10.51 -12.88 0.48
CA GLY A 223 -11.82 -12.94 -0.15
C GLY A 223 -11.88 -12.16 -1.46
N SER A 224 -13.05 -12.19 -2.10
CA SER A 224 -13.34 -11.38 -3.27
C SER A 224 -13.27 -9.90 -2.90
N ILE A 225 -12.72 -9.09 -3.80
CA ILE A 225 -12.60 -7.64 -3.64
C ILE A 225 -13.32 -6.93 -4.78
N SER A 226 -13.78 -5.73 -4.50
CA SER A 226 -14.24 -4.78 -5.51
C SER A 226 -13.52 -3.46 -5.38
N PHE A 227 -13.47 -2.73 -6.49
CA PHE A 227 -12.89 -1.41 -6.57
C PHE A 227 -13.86 -0.52 -7.35
N SER A 228 -14.39 0.51 -6.69
CA SER A 228 -15.37 1.43 -7.29
C SER A 228 -16.63 0.70 -7.81
N GLY A 229 -17.11 -0.27 -7.03
CA GLY A 229 -18.29 -1.09 -7.32
C GLY A 229 -18.07 -2.20 -8.35
N THR A 230 -16.86 -2.31 -8.93
CA THR A 230 -16.53 -3.37 -9.89
C THR A 230 -15.78 -4.49 -9.18
N VAL A 231 -16.31 -5.71 -9.24
CA VAL A 231 -15.62 -6.90 -8.72
C VAL A 231 -14.32 -7.10 -9.47
N CYS A 232 -13.21 -7.22 -8.74
CA CYS A 232 -11.89 -7.45 -9.31
C CYS A 232 -11.62 -8.95 -9.35
N GLU A 233 -11.74 -9.54 -10.53
CA GLU A 233 -11.23 -10.88 -10.79
C GLU A 233 -9.69 -10.84 -10.88
N ALA A 234 -9.02 -11.86 -10.37
CA ALA A 234 -7.56 -11.96 -10.43
C ALA A 234 -7.05 -11.88 -11.87
N GLY A 235 -5.87 -11.30 -12.06
CA GLY A 235 -5.18 -11.25 -13.35
C GLY A 235 -5.28 -9.92 -14.09
N TYR A 236 -5.02 -9.97 -15.39
CA TYR A 236 -4.72 -8.80 -16.23
C TYR A 236 -5.80 -7.71 -16.21
N ASN A 237 -7.06 -8.06 -16.47
CA ASN A 237 -8.11 -7.08 -16.74
C ASN A 237 -8.39 -6.16 -15.53
N ALA A 238 -8.49 -6.73 -14.33
CA ALA A 238 -8.71 -5.95 -13.13
C ALA A 238 -7.47 -5.14 -12.74
N ALA A 239 -6.27 -5.70 -12.89
CA ALA A 239 -5.02 -4.97 -12.67
C ALA A 239 -4.89 -3.76 -13.60
N LYS A 240 -5.19 -3.93 -14.88
CA LYS A 240 -5.23 -2.84 -15.88
C LYS A 240 -6.20 -1.75 -15.48
N MET A 241 -7.42 -2.10 -15.09
CA MET A 241 -8.43 -1.14 -14.64
C MET A 241 -7.89 -0.30 -13.47
N ILE A 242 -7.34 -0.93 -12.44
CA ILE A 242 -6.77 -0.24 -11.28
C ILE A 242 -5.62 0.70 -11.68
N LEU A 243 -4.67 0.23 -12.48
CA LEU A 243 -3.53 1.05 -12.92
C LEU A 243 -4.00 2.30 -13.69
N LEU A 244 -5.04 2.16 -14.53
CA LEU A 244 -5.60 3.27 -15.30
C LEU A 244 -6.39 4.26 -14.44
N GLU A 245 -7.15 3.78 -13.45
CA GLU A 245 -7.85 4.63 -12.47
C GLU A 245 -6.85 5.51 -11.70
N PHE A 246 -5.77 4.92 -11.20
CA PHE A 246 -4.71 5.69 -10.54
C PHE A 246 -3.98 6.63 -11.49
N ALA A 247 -3.73 6.22 -12.75
CA ALA A 247 -3.11 7.09 -13.75
C ALA A 247 -3.98 8.32 -14.04
N SER A 248 -5.30 8.16 -14.15
CA SER A 248 -6.25 9.26 -14.31
C SER A 248 -6.21 10.21 -13.12
N LEU A 249 -6.30 9.69 -11.90
CA LEU A 249 -6.23 10.50 -10.69
C LEU A 249 -4.89 11.24 -10.56
N LEU A 250 -3.78 10.59 -10.96
CA LEU A 250 -2.46 11.21 -10.96
C LEU A 250 -2.33 12.34 -11.98
N GLU A 251 -3.01 12.28 -13.13
CA GLU A 251 -3.07 13.38 -14.10
C GLU A 251 -3.86 14.58 -13.56
N GLU A 252 -4.93 14.33 -12.81
CA GLU A 252 -5.74 15.39 -12.19
C GLU A 252 -5.01 16.07 -11.02
N VAL A 253 -4.27 15.29 -10.23
CA VAL A 253 -3.59 15.76 -9.02
C VAL A 253 -2.23 16.39 -9.33
N GLY A 254 -1.47 15.80 -10.25
CA GLY A 254 -0.05 16.07 -10.40
C GLY A 254 0.27 17.34 -11.20
N LYS A 255 1.27 18.10 -10.73
CA LYS A 255 1.65 19.38 -11.36
C LYS A 255 2.95 19.36 -12.15
N TRP A 256 3.96 18.58 -11.74
CA TRP A 256 5.34 18.75 -12.26
C TRP A 256 6.03 17.46 -12.75
N ASN A 257 5.65 16.26 -12.28
CA ASN A 257 6.23 14.99 -12.75
C ASN A 257 5.20 13.86 -13.03
N ALA A 258 3.90 14.13 -12.88
CA ALA A 258 2.86 13.13 -13.11
C ALA A 258 2.89 12.55 -14.53
N LYS A 259 3.28 13.33 -15.56
CA LYS A 259 3.34 12.83 -16.94
C LYS A 259 4.23 11.59 -17.09
N GLY A 260 5.38 11.56 -16.42
CA GLY A 260 6.28 10.41 -16.46
C GLY A 260 5.70 9.20 -15.73
N LEU A 261 5.16 9.41 -14.52
CA LEU A 261 4.56 8.36 -13.70
C LEU A 261 3.29 7.77 -14.35
N CYS A 262 2.39 8.61 -14.86
CA CYS A 262 1.21 8.20 -15.63
C CYS A 262 1.60 7.42 -16.88
N HIS A 263 2.66 7.83 -17.56
CA HIS A 263 3.16 7.10 -18.73
C HIS A 263 3.67 5.71 -18.35
N ILE A 264 4.41 5.58 -17.24
CA ILE A 264 4.85 4.28 -16.72
C ILE A 264 3.65 3.39 -16.39
N LEU A 265 2.64 3.90 -15.68
CA LEU A 265 1.44 3.12 -15.34
C LEU A 265 0.67 2.64 -16.59
N ARG A 266 0.60 3.47 -17.63
CA ARG A 266 -0.01 3.11 -18.92
C ARG A 266 0.80 2.05 -19.68
N ILE A 267 2.12 2.19 -19.75
CA ILE A 267 2.97 1.16 -20.35
C ILE A 267 2.78 -0.16 -19.61
N MET A 268 2.82 -0.12 -18.29
CA MET A 268 2.69 -1.31 -17.46
C MET A 268 1.33 -1.99 -17.67
N SER A 269 0.24 -1.22 -17.74
CA SER A 269 -1.09 -1.77 -17.98
C SER A 269 -1.26 -2.40 -19.36
N ASP A 270 -0.45 -2.02 -20.35
CA ASP A 270 -0.38 -2.69 -21.63
C ASP A 270 0.57 -3.90 -21.60
N SER A 271 1.75 -3.79 -20.97
CA SER A 271 2.75 -4.88 -20.89
C SER A 271 2.32 -6.07 -20.04
N LEU A 272 1.43 -5.89 -19.06
CA LEU A 272 0.93 -7.01 -18.24
C LEU A 272 0.22 -8.09 -19.07
N ILE A 273 -0.29 -7.77 -20.26
CA ILE A 273 -0.97 -8.75 -21.11
C ILE A 273 -0.01 -9.83 -21.61
N GLU A 274 1.21 -9.43 -21.99
CA GLU A 274 2.24 -10.35 -22.48
C GLU A 274 2.76 -11.26 -21.37
N VAL A 275 2.65 -10.78 -20.12
CA VAL A 275 3.03 -11.54 -18.93
C VAL A 275 1.92 -12.54 -18.57
N ASP A 276 0.66 -12.12 -18.63
CA ASP A 276 -0.51 -12.96 -18.38
C ASP A 276 -0.59 -14.15 -19.35
N ASP A 277 -0.34 -13.89 -20.64
CA ASP A 277 -0.25 -14.92 -21.68
C ASP A 277 0.86 -15.94 -21.40
N ARG A 278 1.99 -15.50 -20.83
CA ARG A 278 3.10 -16.39 -20.45
C ARG A 278 2.77 -17.20 -19.20
N LEU A 279 2.10 -16.61 -18.22
CA LEU A 279 1.71 -17.29 -16.98
C LEU A 279 0.58 -18.30 -17.22
N SER A 280 -0.27 -18.06 -18.21
CA SER A 280 -1.39 -18.96 -18.58
C SER A 280 -1.00 -20.08 -19.55
N GLY A 281 0.20 -20.00 -20.14
CA GLY A 281 0.70 -20.93 -21.17
C GLY A 281 1.57 -22.07 -20.65
N ASP A 282 1.93 -22.06 -19.37
CA ASP A 282 2.65 -23.12 -18.64
C ASP A 282 1.69 -23.97 -17.79
#